data_AF-A0A971VBV5-F1
#
_entry.id   AF-A0A971VBV5-F1
#
_cell.length_a   1.000
_cell.length_b   1.000
_cell.length_c   1.000
_cell.angle_alpha   90.00
_cell.angle_beta   90.00
_cell.angle_gamma   90.00
#
_symmetry.space_group_name_H-M   'P 1'
#
loop_
_entity.id
_entity.type
_entity.pdbx_description
1 polymer ?
#
loop_
_entity_poly.entity_id
_entity_poly.type
_entity_poly.pdbx_seq_one_letter_code
_entity_poly.pdbx_strand_id
1 'polypeptide(L)' 'MSNENQDLMYRINEKYKKMSKGQKLISEYIMNNYEKAAFMTASKLGNKVGVSESTVVRFANMLGYDGY' A
#
# COMPACT_ATOMS: atom_id res chain seq x y z
N MET A 1 10.92 11.25 -13.29
CA MET A 1 10.37 10.21 -12.41
C MET A 1 10.15 10.83 -11.04
N SER A 2 8.92 10.79 -10.55
CA SER A 2 8.22 11.81 -9.77
C SER A 2 8.41 11.74 -8.25
N ASN A 3 8.43 12.93 -7.61
CA ASN A 3 8.45 13.15 -6.15
C ASN A 3 7.41 12.29 -5.37
N GLU A 4 6.30 11.91 -6.01
CA GLU A 4 5.22 11.14 -5.40
C GLU A 4 5.62 9.71 -4.99
N ASN A 5 6.43 9.02 -5.80
CA ASN A 5 6.92 7.69 -5.43
C ASN A 5 7.85 7.78 -4.22
N GLN A 6 8.73 8.78 -4.20
CA GLN A 6 9.62 9.02 -3.05
C GLN A 6 8.82 9.35 -1.77
N ASP A 7 7.77 10.16 -1.89
CA ASP A 7 6.87 10.48 -0.77
C ASP A 7 6.11 9.24 -0.27
N LEU A 8 5.55 8.42 -1.16
CA LEU A 8 4.87 7.18 -0.78
C LEU A 8 5.81 6.24 -0.02
N MET A 9 7.01 5.99 -0.57
CA MET A 9 8.01 5.11 0.04
C MET A 9 8.46 5.66 1.40
N TYR A 10 8.60 6.97 1.53
CA TYR A 10 8.90 7.62 2.80
C TYR A 10 7.78 7.38 3.83
N ARG A 11 6.51 7.64 3.48
CA ARG A 11 5.36 7.43 4.37
C ARG A 11 5.19 5.96 4.79
N ILE A 12 5.45 5.01 3.88
CA ILE A 12 5.42 3.59 4.20
C ILE A 12 6.51 3.27 5.22
N ASN A 13 7.76 3.68 4.98
CA ASN A 13 8.89 3.38 5.86
C ASN A 13 8.72 3.97 7.27
N GLU A 14 8.26 5.22 7.37
CA GLU A 14 7.99 5.90 8.65
C GLU A 14 7.00 5.12 9.53
N LYS A 15 6.00 4.47 8.92
CA LYS A 15 4.95 3.75 9.63
C LYS A 15 5.18 2.24 9.72
N TYR A 16 6.09 1.68 8.92
CA TYR A 16 6.24 0.25 8.68
C TYR A 16 6.35 -0.58 9.97
N LYS A 17 7.16 -0.12 10.94
CA LYS A 17 7.37 -0.82 12.21
C LYS A 17 6.08 -1.01 13.01
N LYS A 18 5.12 -0.07 12.90
CA LYS A 18 3.84 -0.06 13.62
C LYS A 18 2.71 -0.74 12.83
N MET A 19 2.95 -1.15 11.59
CA MET A 19 1.93 -1.77 10.74
C MET A 19 1.57 -3.18 11.21
N SER A 20 0.28 -3.53 11.06
CA SER A 20 -0.21 -4.90 11.22
C SER A 20 0.37 -5.83 10.15
N LYS A 21 0.25 -7.15 10.36
CA LYS A 21 0.73 -8.16 9.39
C LYS A 21 0.18 -7.94 7.98
N GLY A 22 -1.13 -7.66 7.85
CA GLY A 22 -1.76 -7.40 6.55
C GLY A 22 -1.26 -6.12 5.87
N GLN A 23 -1.02 -5.05 6.64
CA GLN A 23 -0.48 -3.79 6.12
C GLN A 23 0.98 -3.93 5.67
N LYS A 24 1.77 -4.77 6.35
CA LYS A 24 3.12 -5.12 5.92
C LYS A 24 3.13 -5.87 4.60
N LEU A 25 2.23 -6.85 4.42
CA LEU A 25 2.08 -7.56 3.14
C LEU A 25 1.73 -6.61 1.97
N ILE A 26 0.83 -5.65 2.21
CA ILE A 26 0.50 -4.61 1.22
C ILE A 26 1.75 -3.77 0.90
N SER A 27 2.44 -3.29 1.93
CA SER A 27 3.64 -2.44 1.80
C SER A 27 4.76 -3.14 1.03
N GLU A 28 5.07 -4.39 1.40
CA GLU A 28 6.09 -5.20 0.73
C GLU A 28 5.77 -5.40 -0.75
N TYR A 29 4.50 -5.64 -1.09
CA TYR A 29 4.10 -5.78 -2.49
C TYR A 29 4.28 -4.47 -3.27
N ILE A 30 3.81 -3.34 -2.72
CA ILE A 30 3.93 -2.01 -3.33
C ILE A 30 5.40 -1.62 -3.51
N MET A 31 6.24 -1.82 -2.49
CA MET A 31 7.67 -1.49 -2.53
C MET A 31 8.42 -2.28 -3.62
N ASN A 32 8.05 -3.55 -3.81
CA ASN A 32 8.70 -4.42 -4.78
C ASN A 32 8.06 -4.35 -6.19
N ASN A 33 6.83 -3.86 -6.32
CA ASN A 33 6.05 -3.91 -7.57
C ASN A 33 5.22 -2.62 -7.78
N TYR A 34 5.79 -1.45 -7.47
CA TYR A 34 5.08 -0.17 -7.46
C TYR A 34 4.25 0.08 -8.72
N GLU A 35 4.85 -0.04 -9.91
CA GLU A 35 4.14 0.18 -11.17
C GLU A 35 2.91 -0.73 -11.30
N LYS A 36 3.04 -2.01 -10.96
CA LYS A 36 1.91 -2.94 -11.02
C LYS A 36 0.84 -2.57 -10.01
N ALA A 37 1.23 -2.28 -8.77
CA ALA A 37 0.30 -1.91 -7.71
C ALA A 37 -0.51 -0.64 -8.09
N ALA A 38 0.15 0.36 -8.68
CA ALA A 38 -0.50 1.60 -9.12
C ALA A 38 -1.62 1.39 -10.17
N PHE A 39 -1.58 0.29 -10.94
CA PHE A 39 -2.64 -0.07 -11.91
C PHE A 39 -3.61 -1.15 -11.40
N MET A 40 -3.41 -1.66 -10.19
CA MET A 40 -4.35 -2.61 -9.59
C MET A 40 -5.54 -1.87 -8.98
N THR A 41 -6.68 -2.54 -8.88
CA THR A 41 -7.77 -2.09 -7.99
C THR A 41 -7.51 -2.57 -6.57
N ALA A 42 -8.16 -1.96 -5.57
CA ALA A 42 -8.03 -2.38 -4.17
C ALA A 42 -8.34 -3.87 -3.98
N SER A 43 -9.40 -4.35 -4.64
CA SER A 43 -9.80 -5.76 -4.64
C SER A 43 -8.72 -6.68 -5.23
N LYS A 44 -8.14 -6.30 -6.38
CA LYS A 44 -7.06 -7.09 -7.03
C LYS A 44 -5.82 -7.14 -6.16
N LEU A 45 -5.42 -6.01 -5.56
CA LEU A 45 -4.26 -5.97 -4.67
C LEU A 45 -4.51 -6.81 -3.42
N GLY A 46 -5.69 -6.67 -2.81
CA GLY A 46 -6.09 -7.44 -1.63
C GLY A 46 -5.99 -8.94 -1.88
N ASN A 47 -6.61 -9.43 -2.96
CA ASN A 47 -6.53 -10.83 -3.37
C ASN A 47 -5.09 -11.29 -3.63
N LYS A 48 -4.26 -10.43 -4.23
CA LYS A 48 -2.87 -10.77 -4.56
C LYS A 48 -1.99 -10.97 -3.32
N VAL A 49 -2.20 -10.18 -2.27
CA VAL A 49 -1.39 -10.21 -1.04
C VAL A 49 -2.06 -10.97 0.11
N GLY A 50 -3.28 -11.46 -0.08
CA GLY A 50 -4.01 -12.28 0.90
C GLY A 50 -4.69 -11.46 1.99
N VAL A 51 -5.22 -10.28 1.66
CA VAL A 51 -5.98 -9.41 2.57
C VAL A 51 -7.31 -8.97 1.94
N SER A 52 -8.25 -8.50 2.75
CA SER A 52 -9.51 -7.96 2.22
C SER A 52 -9.29 -6.64 1.49
N GLU A 53 -10.16 -6.34 0.52
CA GLU A 53 -10.23 -5.03 -0.14
C GLU A 53 -10.35 -3.89 0.87
N SER A 54 -11.21 -4.06 1.89
CA SER A 54 -11.36 -3.07 2.97
C SER A 54 -10.06 -2.82 3.76
N THR A 55 -9.16 -3.81 3.82
CA THR A 55 -7.83 -3.63 4.44
C THR A 55 -6.92 -2.78 3.55
N VAL A 56 -7.01 -2.93 2.23
CA VAL A 56 -6.27 -2.10 1.26
C VAL A 56 -6.74 -0.64 1.33
N VAL A 57 -8.05 -0.40 1.36
CA VAL A 57 -8.60 0.96 1.48
C VAL A 57 -8.19 1.60 2.81
N ARG A 58 -8.31 0.88 3.94
CA ARG A 58 -7.84 1.39 5.24
C ARG A 58 -6.33 1.66 5.26
N PHE A 59 -5.55 0.88 4.53
CA PHE A 59 -4.12 1.12 4.39
C PHE A 59 -3.83 2.42 3.64
N ALA A 60 -4.52 2.70 2.54
CA ALA A 60 -4.40 3.97 1.83
C ALA A 60 -4.76 5.17 2.73
N ASN A 61 -5.85 5.08 3.48
CA ASN A 61 -6.27 6.11 4.43
C ASN A 61 -5.23 6.32 5.55
N MET A 62 -4.62 5.26 6.05
CA MET A 62 -3.53 5.36 7.04
C MET A 62 -2.31 6.13 6.50
N LEU A 63 -2.04 6.04 5.19
CA LEU A 63 -0.98 6.78 4.52
C LEU A 63 -1.38 8.23 4.15
N GLY A 64 -2.64 8.61 4.41
CA GLY A 64 -3.15 9.96 4.18
C GLY A 64 -3.76 10.18 2.78
N TYR A 65 -4.18 9.11 2.10
CA TYR A 65 -4.97 9.18 0.87
C TYR A 65 -6.46 9.03 1.19
N ASP A 66 -7.35 9.58 0.38
CA ASP A 66 -8.80 9.44 0.60
C ASP A 66 -9.36 8.07 0.20
N GLY A 67 -8.56 7.31 -0.55
CA GLY A 67 -8.88 5.98 -1.05
C GLY A 67 -7.68 5.35 -1.75
N TYR A 68 -7.90 4.15 -2.28
CA TYR A 68 -6.96 3.41 -3.11
C TYR A 68 -7.36 3.54 -4.57
#